data_AF-A6M9B4-F1
#
_entry.id   AF-A6M9B4-F1
#
_cell.length_a   1.000
_cell.length_b   1.000
_cell.length_c   1.000
_cell.angle_alpha   90.00
_cell.angle_beta   90.00
_cell.angle_gamma   90.00
#
_symmetry.space_group_name_H-M   'P 1'
#
loop_
_entity.id
_entity.type
_entity.pdbx_description
1 polymer ?
#
loop_
_entity_poly.entity_id
_entity_poly.type
_entity_poly.pdbx_seq_one_letter_code
_entity_poly.pdbx_strand_id
1 'polypeptide(L)'
;MVNILLCINMIILLICICIYLIALKSKKAPRLFALYLGAFILFIESHIILAITTSFNFGTSEWFFNGEFDYNTKTEVITSINLFIIGMILGSVFIASTITYKSSSYDVTFENKSIARFSWLLLVSILPFVVVYLIKLIAFISSNGFYSLYINGNKISGGYILDLFFLTLYSLLISLKNKKKILFIILCVACVYLFIGTRLEFMFKVFPVLIYYILISKNIHKYFRLKNILAISILFWGLIFSMQYSVSARDNIEMGSNIITTFLKQQGVSVNVIGIAIKDKNNSLLSESVILSPLYDSAISLANSLVGVQSNGNSVEFAENSFSLSHKLSYLEDPSAYLAGYGVGGAAIAELYIVGGYLACLIGGMLTYIFISILEKIAKKSFFNFIFVMLITGKILYSPRGEFLSFMSADRMLILFLIFTFSYKFLLATSNKKMSFKNE
;
A
#
# COMPACT_ATOMS: atom_id res chain seq x y z
N MET A 1 18.11 -5.98 -28.37
CA MET A 1 16.70 -6.43 -28.28
C MET A 1 16.05 -6.04 -26.95
N VAL A 2 16.71 -6.14 -25.77
CA VAL A 2 16.21 -5.54 -24.50
C VAL A 2 15.85 -4.06 -24.64
N ASN A 3 16.71 -3.23 -25.25
CA ASN A 3 16.42 -1.80 -25.45
C ASN A 3 15.14 -1.55 -26.29
N ILE A 4 14.85 -2.42 -27.25
CA ILE A 4 13.60 -2.33 -28.03
C ILE A 4 12.41 -2.65 -27.14
N LEU A 5 12.53 -3.67 -26.28
CA LEU A 5 11.48 -4.08 -25.36
C LEU A 5 11.19 -3.01 -24.28
N LEU A 6 12.22 -2.31 -23.82
CA LEU A 6 12.10 -1.14 -22.95
C LEU A 6 11.31 -0.01 -23.65
N CYS A 7 11.61 0.30 -24.91
CA CYS A 7 10.84 1.27 -25.68
C CYS A 7 9.38 0.83 -25.88
N ILE A 8 9.14 -0.45 -26.15
CA ILE A 8 7.78 -1.02 -26.27
C ILE A 8 7.01 -0.86 -24.96
N ASN A 9 7.65 -1.13 -23.81
CA ASN A 9 7.05 -0.93 -22.49
C ASN A 9 6.57 0.52 -22.32
N MET A 10 7.42 1.50 -22.61
CA MET A 10 7.05 2.92 -22.50
C MET A 10 5.88 3.28 -23.40
N ILE A 11 5.83 2.75 -24.63
CA ILE A 11 4.71 2.96 -25.54
C ILE A 11 3.42 2.37 -24.95
N ILE A 12 3.45 1.14 -24.43
CA ILE A 12 2.30 0.48 -23.80
C ILE A 12 1.81 1.27 -22.57
N LEU A 13 2.73 1.74 -21.74
CA LEU A 13 2.42 2.58 -20.57
C LEU A 13 1.74 3.89 -20.99
N LEU A 14 2.27 4.59 -22.01
CA LEU A 14 1.67 5.81 -22.55
C LEU A 14 0.28 5.56 -23.13
N ILE A 15 0.09 4.44 -23.85
CA ILE A 15 -1.23 4.02 -24.35
C ILE A 15 -2.20 3.82 -23.18
N CYS A 16 -1.78 3.12 -22.12
CA CYS A 16 -2.59 2.91 -20.91
C CYS A 16 -3.03 4.25 -20.29
N ILE A 17 -2.09 5.18 -20.12
CA ILE A 17 -2.37 6.53 -19.59
C ILE A 17 -3.35 7.27 -20.49
N CYS A 18 -3.14 7.27 -21.81
CA CYS A 18 -4.02 7.94 -22.77
C CYS A 18 -5.45 7.37 -22.73
N ILE A 19 -5.60 6.04 -22.78
CA ILE A 19 -6.91 5.37 -22.68
C ILE A 19 -7.59 5.74 -21.37
N TYR A 20 -6.86 5.69 -20.25
CA TYR A 20 -7.40 6.06 -18.95
C TYR A 20 -7.85 7.53 -18.90
N LEU A 21 -7.05 8.47 -19.41
CA LEU A 21 -7.41 9.90 -19.43
C LEU A 21 -8.66 10.17 -20.29
N ILE A 22 -8.78 9.51 -21.44
CA ILE A 22 -9.97 9.58 -22.31
C ILE A 22 -11.20 9.03 -21.58
N ALA A 23 -11.07 7.87 -20.94
CA ALA A 23 -12.14 7.24 -20.17
C ALA A 23 -12.54 8.07 -18.95
N LEU A 24 -11.57 8.71 -18.28
CA LEU A 24 -11.78 9.60 -17.14
C LEU A 24 -12.55 10.87 -17.55
N LYS A 25 -12.16 11.51 -18.67
CA LYS A 25 -12.88 12.66 -19.25
C LYS A 25 -14.32 12.29 -19.60
N SER A 26 -14.53 11.07 -20.07
CA SER A 26 -15.84 10.50 -20.40
C SER A 26 -16.62 9.99 -19.17
N LYS A 27 -16.07 10.12 -17.94
CA LYS A 27 -16.66 9.62 -16.68
C LYS A 27 -16.94 8.11 -16.69
N LYS A 28 -16.13 7.34 -17.42
CA LYS A 28 -16.21 5.86 -17.53
C LYS A 28 -15.04 5.13 -16.85
N ALA A 29 -14.17 5.85 -16.16
CA ALA A 29 -13.06 5.26 -15.41
C ALA A 29 -13.13 5.62 -13.91
N PRO A 30 -12.75 4.70 -13.01
CA PRO A 30 -12.60 4.99 -11.59
C PRO A 30 -11.44 5.95 -11.38
N ARG A 31 -11.64 6.97 -10.54
CA ARG A 31 -10.61 7.93 -10.16
C ARG A 31 -9.53 7.32 -9.29
N LEU A 32 -9.88 6.32 -8.49
CA LEU A 32 -8.92 5.59 -7.66
C LEU A 32 -7.84 4.90 -8.50
N PHE A 33 -8.12 4.58 -9.77
CA PHE A 33 -7.13 3.98 -10.66
C PHE A 33 -5.99 4.95 -11.01
N ALA A 34 -6.20 6.27 -11.00
CA ALA A 34 -5.10 7.23 -11.15
C ALA A 34 -4.05 7.08 -10.04
N LEU A 35 -4.49 6.86 -8.79
CA LEU A 35 -3.55 6.64 -7.68
C LEU A 35 -2.77 5.34 -7.88
N TYR A 36 -3.46 4.28 -8.32
CA TYR A 36 -2.80 2.99 -8.56
C TYR A 36 -1.78 3.11 -9.68
N LEU A 37 -2.15 3.74 -10.80
CA LEU A 37 -1.25 3.97 -11.92
C LEU A 37 -0.03 4.81 -11.50
N GLY A 38 -0.24 5.82 -10.66
CA GLY A 38 0.87 6.60 -10.09
C GLY A 38 1.80 5.78 -9.20
N ALA A 39 1.25 4.92 -8.34
CA ALA A 39 2.03 4.02 -7.49
C ALA A 39 2.77 2.95 -8.33
N PHE A 40 2.13 2.39 -9.34
CA PHE A 40 2.72 1.45 -10.28
C PHE A 40 3.89 2.08 -11.03
N ILE A 41 3.72 3.31 -11.54
CA ILE A 41 4.80 4.04 -12.21
C ILE A 41 5.97 4.28 -11.25
N LEU A 42 5.68 4.68 -10.01
CA LEU A 42 6.72 4.98 -9.02
C LEU A 42 7.51 3.73 -8.59
N PHE A 43 6.83 2.61 -8.38
CA PHE A 43 7.41 1.40 -7.76
C PHE A 43 7.91 0.35 -8.73
N ILE A 44 7.48 0.40 -9.99
CA ILE A 44 7.85 -0.54 -11.05
C ILE A 44 8.50 0.23 -12.21
N GLU A 45 7.75 1.14 -12.86
CA GLU A 45 8.24 1.75 -14.10
C GLU A 45 9.38 2.75 -13.91
N SER A 46 9.64 3.22 -12.70
CA SER A 46 10.72 4.18 -12.44
C SER A 46 12.10 3.62 -12.85
N HIS A 47 12.38 2.34 -12.60
CA HIS A 47 13.61 1.67 -13.07
C HIS A 47 13.68 1.57 -14.59
N ILE A 48 12.54 1.27 -15.24
CA ILE A 48 12.45 1.16 -16.70
C ILE A 48 12.65 2.52 -17.36
N ILE A 49 12.01 3.56 -16.83
CA ILE A 49 12.17 4.95 -17.26
C ILE A 49 13.62 5.39 -17.09
N LEU A 50 14.25 5.11 -15.94
CA LEU A 50 15.66 5.43 -15.71
C LEU A 50 16.57 4.69 -16.69
N ALA A 51 16.29 3.42 -17.00
CA ALA A 51 17.11 2.63 -17.92
C ALA A 51 17.07 3.14 -19.36
N ILE A 52 16.01 3.84 -19.76
CA ILE A 52 15.89 4.45 -21.09
C ILE A 52 16.46 5.87 -21.11
N THR A 53 16.25 6.63 -20.03
CA THR A 53 16.57 8.07 -19.99
C THR A 53 17.99 8.37 -19.50
N THR A 54 18.65 7.40 -18.87
CA THR A 54 19.98 7.55 -18.29
C THR A 54 20.85 6.33 -18.62
N SER A 55 22.11 6.33 -18.17
CA SER A 55 23.02 5.17 -18.28
C SER A 55 22.75 4.06 -17.25
N PHE A 56 21.58 4.08 -16.62
CA PHE A 56 21.20 3.11 -15.60
C PHE A 56 20.90 1.74 -16.22
N ASN A 57 21.50 0.67 -15.72
CA ASN A 57 21.23 -0.69 -16.19
C ASN A 57 20.32 -1.41 -15.17
N PHE A 58 19.05 -1.60 -15.55
CA PHE A 58 18.12 -2.34 -14.70
C PHE A 58 18.54 -3.81 -14.61
N GLY A 59 18.38 -4.41 -13.42
CA GLY A 59 18.80 -5.79 -13.18
C GLY A 59 20.29 -5.95 -12.91
N THR A 60 20.99 -4.89 -12.51
CA THR A 60 22.32 -4.97 -11.90
C THR A 60 22.22 -4.99 -10.38
N SER A 61 23.30 -5.40 -9.72
CA SER A 61 23.37 -5.51 -8.26
C SER A 61 22.85 -4.26 -7.56
N GLU A 62 21.85 -4.48 -6.71
CA GLU A 62 21.17 -3.49 -5.92
C GLU A 62 20.74 -4.15 -4.60
N TRP A 63 20.02 -3.42 -3.74
CA TRP A 63 19.55 -3.91 -2.45
C TRP A 63 19.19 -5.40 -2.47
N PHE A 64 19.95 -6.20 -1.70
CA PHE A 64 19.73 -7.64 -1.50
C PHE A 64 20.03 -8.58 -2.67
N PHE A 65 20.38 -8.06 -3.85
CA PHE A 65 20.73 -8.84 -5.04
C PHE A 65 22.17 -8.57 -5.46
N ASN A 66 22.97 -9.63 -5.50
CA ASN A 66 24.36 -9.57 -5.98
C ASN A 66 24.45 -10.18 -7.38
N GLY A 67 25.03 -9.43 -8.33
CA GLY A 67 25.23 -9.87 -9.71
C GLY A 67 24.45 -9.04 -10.73
N GLU A 68 24.24 -9.61 -11.91
CA GLU A 68 23.44 -9.03 -12.98
C GLU A 68 22.50 -10.10 -13.53
N PHE A 69 21.24 -9.74 -13.77
CA PHE A 69 20.29 -10.63 -14.42
C PHE A 69 20.75 -10.94 -15.85
N ASP A 70 20.62 -12.21 -16.23
CA ASP A 70 20.89 -12.62 -17.59
C ASP A 70 19.89 -12.00 -18.57
N TYR A 71 20.23 -12.09 -19.87
CA TYR A 71 19.41 -11.53 -20.92
C TYR A 71 17.97 -12.07 -20.91
N ASN A 72 17.81 -13.37 -20.61
CA ASN A 72 16.50 -14.01 -20.58
C ASN A 72 15.67 -13.46 -19.42
N THR A 73 16.19 -13.42 -18.19
CA THR A 73 15.49 -12.86 -17.04
C THR A 73 15.06 -11.41 -17.29
N LYS A 74 15.95 -10.57 -17.83
CA LYS A 74 15.59 -9.18 -18.19
C LYS A 74 14.43 -9.11 -19.18
N THR A 75 14.40 -10.01 -20.16
CA THR A 75 13.34 -10.10 -21.16
C THR A 75 12.02 -10.58 -20.53
N GLU A 76 12.06 -11.59 -19.67
CA GLU A 76 10.88 -12.12 -18.97
C GLU A 76 10.28 -11.08 -17.99
N VAL A 77 11.12 -10.29 -17.31
CA VAL A 77 10.70 -9.19 -16.43
C VAL A 77 9.89 -8.16 -17.20
N ILE A 78 10.46 -7.59 -18.28
CA ILE A 78 9.78 -6.54 -19.05
C ILE A 78 8.51 -7.11 -19.70
N THR A 79 8.55 -8.35 -20.18
CA THR A 79 7.37 -9.01 -20.77
C THR A 79 6.25 -9.16 -19.74
N SER A 80 6.58 -9.56 -18.51
CA SER A 80 5.60 -9.69 -17.41
C SER A 80 4.97 -8.34 -17.04
N ILE A 81 5.79 -7.28 -16.98
CA ILE A 81 5.31 -5.90 -16.74
C ILE A 81 4.38 -5.45 -17.87
N ASN A 82 4.77 -5.65 -19.13
CA ASN A 82 3.96 -5.29 -20.29
C ASN A 82 2.61 -6.00 -20.29
N LEU A 83 2.59 -7.31 -20.02
CA LEU A 83 1.37 -8.10 -19.94
C LEU A 83 0.47 -7.63 -18.78
N PHE A 84 1.04 -7.26 -17.65
CA PHE A 84 0.28 -6.68 -16.55
C PHE A 84 -0.39 -5.35 -16.97
N ILE A 85 0.31 -4.47 -17.68
CA ILE A 85 -0.26 -3.21 -18.19
C ILE A 85 -1.34 -3.47 -19.24
N ILE A 86 -1.09 -4.40 -20.17
CA ILE A 86 -2.10 -4.83 -21.16
C ILE A 86 -3.33 -5.37 -20.44
N GLY A 87 -3.15 -6.17 -19.39
CA GLY A 87 -4.22 -6.63 -18.51
C GLY A 87 -5.04 -5.47 -17.94
N MET A 88 -4.38 -4.43 -17.42
CA MET A 88 -5.07 -3.22 -16.93
C MET A 88 -5.85 -2.51 -18.04
N ILE A 89 -5.28 -2.41 -19.26
CA ILE A 89 -5.97 -1.83 -20.42
C ILE A 89 -7.22 -2.65 -20.76
N LEU A 90 -7.10 -3.98 -20.85
CA LEU A 90 -8.24 -4.86 -21.10
C LEU A 90 -9.31 -4.74 -20.02
N GLY A 91 -8.92 -4.73 -18.75
CA GLY A 91 -9.82 -4.50 -17.62
C GLY A 91 -10.56 -3.17 -17.76
N SER A 92 -9.87 -2.12 -18.23
CA SER A 92 -10.49 -0.84 -18.52
C SER A 92 -11.51 -0.91 -19.64
N VAL A 93 -11.25 -1.63 -20.73
CA VAL A 93 -12.17 -1.74 -21.88
C VAL A 93 -13.40 -2.57 -21.52
N PHE A 94 -13.23 -3.71 -20.84
CA PHE A 94 -14.33 -4.59 -20.44
C PHE A 94 -15.22 -3.97 -19.35
N ILE A 95 -14.67 -3.14 -18.47
CA ILE A 95 -15.45 -2.47 -17.41
C ILE A 95 -15.98 -1.10 -17.81
N ALA A 96 -15.21 -0.28 -18.51
CA ALA A 96 -15.67 1.06 -18.91
C ALA A 96 -16.92 0.99 -19.80
N SER A 97 -17.12 -0.14 -20.49
CA SER A 97 -18.34 -0.44 -21.24
C SER A 97 -19.53 -0.84 -20.36
N THR A 98 -19.30 -1.43 -19.17
CA THR A 98 -20.35 -1.95 -18.27
C THR A 98 -20.65 -1.04 -17.06
N ILE A 99 -19.73 -0.18 -16.65
CA ILE A 99 -19.88 0.68 -15.47
C ILE A 99 -19.83 2.17 -15.85
N THR A 100 -21.00 2.81 -15.89
CA THR A 100 -21.09 4.26 -16.03
C THR A 100 -21.08 4.94 -14.65
N TYR A 101 -20.09 5.81 -14.41
CA TYR A 101 -20.03 6.63 -13.20
C TYR A 101 -20.85 7.91 -13.43
N LYS A 102 -22.17 7.86 -13.17
CA LYS A 102 -23.09 9.02 -13.36
C LYS A 102 -22.57 10.29 -12.67
N SER A 103 -22.66 11.44 -13.32
CA SER A 103 -22.11 12.71 -12.82
C SER A 103 -22.79 13.26 -11.55
N SER A 104 -24.00 12.82 -11.22
CA SER A 104 -24.67 13.16 -9.96
C SER A 104 -24.12 12.40 -8.74
N SER A 105 -23.19 11.45 -8.94
CA SER A 105 -22.66 10.56 -7.90
C SER A 105 -21.44 11.10 -7.12
N TYR A 106 -21.09 12.37 -7.29
CA TYR A 106 -19.96 13.03 -6.60
C TYR A 106 -20.40 13.95 -5.46
N ASP A 107 -21.68 13.89 -5.08
CA ASP A 107 -22.33 14.70 -4.04
C ASP A 107 -22.56 13.91 -2.75
N VAL A 108 -21.71 12.91 -2.46
CA VAL A 108 -21.87 12.08 -1.27
C VAL A 108 -21.20 12.78 -0.08
N THR A 109 -22.03 13.24 0.86
CA THR A 109 -21.57 13.72 2.16
C THR A 109 -22.04 12.73 3.22
N PHE A 110 -21.12 12.28 4.06
CA PHE A 110 -21.42 11.40 5.19
C PHE A 110 -21.25 12.12 6.52
N GLU A 111 -21.50 13.42 6.55
CA GLU A 111 -21.48 14.20 7.79
C GLU A 111 -22.52 13.62 8.75
N ASN A 112 -22.07 13.22 9.95
CA ASN A 112 -22.94 12.59 10.92
C ASN A 112 -22.49 12.89 12.35
N LYS A 113 -23.31 13.63 13.08
CA LYS A 113 -23.02 14.06 14.46
C LYS A 113 -22.94 12.89 15.44
N SER A 114 -23.74 11.83 15.29
CA SER A 114 -23.71 10.69 16.23
C SER A 114 -22.40 9.91 16.08
N ILE A 115 -21.99 9.65 14.83
CA ILE A 115 -20.71 9.00 14.53
C ILE A 115 -19.56 9.88 15.04
N ALA A 116 -19.58 11.18 14.78
CA ALA A 116 -18.55 12.09 15.24
C ALA A 116 -18.42 12.10 16.78
N ARG A 117 -19.53 12.10 17.52
CA ARG A 117 -19.52 12.01 18.99
C ARG A 117 -18.91 10.70 19.48
N PHE A 118 -19.32 9.58 18.90
CA PHE A 118 -18.76 8.27 19.23
C PHE A 118 -17.25 8.21 18.98
N SER A 119 -16.80 8.69 17.82
CA SER A 119 -15.38 8.72 17.46
C SER A 119 -14.57 9.65 18.36
N TRP A 120 -15.13 10.78 18.79
CA TRP A 120 -14.47 11.66 19.77
C TRP A 120 -14.30 11.00 21.14
N LEU A 121 -15.34 10.31 21.64
CA LEU A 121 -15.27 9.58 22.91
C LEU A 121 -14.19 8.49 22.86
N LEU A 122 -14.14 7.72 21.77
CA LEU A 122 -13.09 6.73 21.55
C LEU A 122 -11.70 7.39 21.48
N LEU A 123 -11.55 8.46 20.71
CA LEU A 123 -10.27 9.16 20.56
C LEU A 123 -9.70 9.60 21.91
N VAL A 124 -10.51 10.25 22.75
CA VAL A 124 -10.08 10.71 24.09
C VAL A 124 -9.72 9.53 24.99
N SER A 125 -10.48 8.43 24.92
CA SER A 125 -10.23 7.23 25.73
C SER A 125 -8.92 6.53 25.35
N ILE A 126 -8.55 6.56 24.07
CA ILE A 126 -7.39 5.83 23.54
C ILE A 126 -6.11 6.68 23.58
N LEU A 127 -6.22 8.01 23.62
CA LEU A 127 -5.09 8.94 23.53
C LEU A 127 -3.96 8.67 24.54
N PRO A 128 -4.22 8.39 25.84
CA PRO A 128 -3.15 8.10 26.79
C PRO A 128 -2.32 6.87 26.40
N PHE A 129 -3.00 5.83 25.90
CA PHE A 129 -2.36 4.59 25.47
C PHE A 129 -1.52 4.79 24.21
N VAL A 130 -1.95 5.65 23.30
CA VAL A 130 -1.19 6.04 22.10
C VAL A 130 0.14 6.69 22.49
N VAL A 131 0.10 7.64 23.43
CA VAL A 131 1.30 8.34 23.89
C VAL A 131 2.28 7.36 24.53
N VAL A 132 1.79 6.49 25.43
CA VAL A 132 2.63 5.47 26.08
C VAL A 132 3.24 4.52 25.06
N TYR A 133 2.47 4.06 24.08
CA TYR A 133 2.97 3.17 23.02
C TYR A 133 4.05 3.85 22.17
N LEU A 134 3.85 5.11 21.75
CA LEU A 134 4.84 5.85 20.96
C LEU A 134 6.15 6.05 21.73
N ILE A 135 6.09 6.36 23.03
CA ILE A 135 7.30 6.47 23.87
C ILE A 135 8.05 5.14 23.92
N LYS A 136 7.35 4.02 24.14
CA LYS A 136 7.95 2.68 24.13
C LYS A 136 8.57 2.34 22.78
N LEU A 137 7.87 2.67 21.69
CA LEU A 137 8.33 2.43 20.33
C LEU A 137 9.63 3.19 20.04
N ILE A 138 9.67 4.48 20.37
CA ILE A 138 10.86 5.32 20.18
C ILE A 138 12.01 4.78 21.03
N ALA A 139 11.78 4.52 22.33
CA ALA A 139 12.82 4.03 23.24
C ALA A 139 13.44 2.70 22.77
N PHE A 140 12.60 1.76 22.30
CA PHE A 140 13.06 0.48 21.77
C PHE A 140 13.93 0.65 20.53
N ILE A 141 13.50 1.48 19.58
CA ILE A 141 14.21 1.67 18.31
C ILE A 141 15.53 2.43 18.54
N SER A 142 15.53 3.40 19.45
CA SER A 142 16.75 4.09 19.88
C SER A 142 17.77 3.17 20.55
N SER A 143 17.31 2.09 21.19
CA SER A 143 18.19 1.16 21.91
C SER A 143 18.69 0.00 21.05
N ASN A 144 17.81 -0.58 20.23
CA ASN A 144 18.07 -1.83 19.50
C ASN A 144 18.24 -1.65 17.98
N GLY A 145 18.00 -0.45 17.46
CA GLY A 145 17.96 -0.17 16.04
C GLY A 145 16.68 -0.69 15.35
N PHE A 146 16.40 -0.16 14.16
CA PHE A 146 15.16 -0.44 13.42
C PHE A 146 14.99 -1.92 13.03
N TYR A 147 16.05 -2.57 12.52
CA TYR A 147 15.99 -3.94 12.02
C TYR A 147 15.64 -4.97 13.09
N SER A 148 15.88 -4.64 14.37
CA SER A 148 15.49 -5.50 15.49
C SER A 148 13.98 -5.78 15.54
N LEU A 149 13.14 -4.91 14.96
CA LEU A 149 11.68 -5.13 14.85
C LEU A 149 11.29 -6.32 13.98
N TYR A 150 12.18 -6.73 13.07
CA TYR A 150 11.95 -7.83 12.12
C TYR A 150 12.59 -9.14 12.59
N ILE A 151 13.48 -9.09 13.58
CA ILE A 151 14.12 -10.27 14.16
C ILE A 151 13.14 -10.98 15.10
N ASN A 152 13.15 -12.31 15.05
CA ASN A 152 12.28 -13.13 15.90
C ASN A 152 12.52 -12.84 17.40
N GLY A 153 11.44 -12.75 18.19
CA GLY A 153 11.48 -12.50 19.65
C GLY A 153 11.52 -11.04 20.09
N ASN A 154 11.76 -10.09 19.19
CA ASN A 154 11.87 -8.66 19.50
C ASN A 154 10.63 -7.88 19.04
N LYS A 155 9.51 -8.00 19.76
CA LYS A 155 8.27 -7.28 19.40
C LYS A 155 7.75 -6.37 20.50
N ILE A 156 7.39 -5.16 20.08
CA ILE A 156 6.62 -4.23 20.89
C ILE A 156 5.13 -4.54 20.68
N SER A 157 4.50 -5.03 21.73
CA SER A 157 3.05 -5.25 21.75
C SER A 157 2.31 -3.91 21.83
N GLY A 158 1.12 -3.83 21.22
CA GLY A 158 0.28 -2.63 21.27
C GLY A 158 0.08 -1.87 19.95
N GLY A 159 0.61 -2.35 18.81
CA GLY A 159 0.41 -1.70 17.51
C GLY A 159 -1.07 -1.50 17.13
N TYR A 160 -1.97 -2.35 17.62
CA TYR A 160 -3.42 -2.22 17.45
C TYR A 160 -3.99 -0.91 18.04
N ILE A 161 -3.33 -0.32 19.04
CA ILE A 161 -3.74 0.96 19.65
C ILE A 161 -3.60 2.10 18.64
N LEU A 162 -2.49 2.12 17.89
CA LEU A 162 -2.28 3.09 16.81
C LEU A 162 -3.24 2.84 15.65
N ASP A 163 -3.46 1.58 15.27
CA ASP A 163 -4.40 1.25 14.19
C ASP A 163 -5.82 1.73 14.52
N LEU A 164 -6.27 1.53 15.78
CA LEU A 164 -7.56 2.02 16.26
C LEU A 164 -7.60 3.56 16.33
N PHE A 165 -6.50 4.20 16.75
CA PHE A 165 -6.38 5.66 16.75
C PHE A 165 -6.55 6.24 15.34
N PHE A 166 -5.83 5.72 14.33
CA PHE A 166 -6.00 6.18 12.94
C PHE A 166 -7.41 5.92 12.40
N LEU A 167 -7.99 4.75 12.72
CA LEU A 167 -9.37 4.44 12.35
C LEU A 167 -10.37 5.48 12.91
N THR A 168 -10.22 5.87 14.18
CA THR A 168 -11.06 6.93 14.79
C THR A 168 -10.86 8.29 14.13
N LEU A 169 -9.62 8.65 13.78
CA LEU A 169 -9.33 9.90 13.07
C LEU A 169 -9.92 9.90 11.65
N TYR A 170 -9.86 8.80 10.91
CA TYR A 170 -10.50 8.70 9.60
C TYR A 170 -12.02 8.82 9.70
N SER A 171 -12.61 8.19 10.72
CA SER A 171 -14.04 8.33 11.01
C SER A 171 -14.42 9.79 11.29
N LEU A 172 -13.61 10.53 12.06
CA LEU A 172 -13.80 11.97 12.30
C LEU A 172 -13.62 12.81 11.04
N LEU A 173 -12.63 12.48 10.20
CA LEU A 173 -12.37 13.18 8.93
C LEU A 173 -13.58 13.13 7.98
N ILE A 174 -14.29 12.00 7.98
CA ILE A 174 -15.49 11.80 7.16
C ILE A 174 -16.73 12.45 7.80
N SER A 175 -16.90 12.29 9.11
CA SER A 175 -18.14 12.67 9.82
C SER A 175 -18.24 14.15 10.19
N LEU A 176 -17.12 14.89 10.27
CA LEU A 176 -17.10 16.31 10.64
C LEU A 176 -17.18 17.26 9.45
N LYS A 177 -17.80 18.43 9.69
CA LYS A 177 -17.84 19.55 8.73
C LYS A 177 -16.48 20.26 8.62
N ASN A 178 -15.83 20.55 9.76
CA ASN A 178 -14.48 21.16 9.79
C ASN A 178 -13.39 20.10 9.92
N LYS A 179 -12.71 19.84 8.81
CA LYS A 179 -11.83 18.68 8.61
C LYS A 179 -10.34 19.00 8.76
N LYS A 180 -9.97 20.29 8.71
CA LYS A 180 -8.56 20.74 8.65
C LYS A 180 -7.76 20.33 9.88
N LYS A 181 -8.35 20.44 11.07
CA LYS A 181 -7.69 20.07 12.34
C LYS A 181 -7.40 18.57 12.41
N ILE A 182 -8.37 17.74 12.03
CA ILE A 182 -8.21 16.28 12.01
C ILE A 182 -7.16 15.86 10.98
N LEU A 183 -7.18 16.45 9.79
CA LEU A 183 -6.17 16.22 8.77
C LEU A 183 -4.75 16.54 9.30
N PHE A 184 -4.60 17.70 9.95
CA PHE A 184 -3.31 18.11 10.51
C PHE A 184 -2.81 17.10 11.56
N ILE A 185 -3.69 16.62 12.44
CA ILE A 185 -3.36 15.59 13.44
C ILE A 185 -2.92 14.29 12.75
N ILE A 186 -3.67 13.81 11.75
CA ILE A 186 -3.31 12.59 11.01
C ILE A 186 -1.91 12.73 10.41
N LEU A 187 -1.62 13.86 9.75
CA LEU A 187 -0.33 14.09 9.12
C LEU A 187 0.81 14.20 10.14
N CYS A 188 0.61 14.90 11.25
CA CYS A 188 1.63 15.03 12.30
C CYS A 188 1.99 13.67 12.90
N VAL A 189 0.99 12.85 13.24
CA VAL A 189 1.23 11.52 13.82
C VAL A 189 1.81 10.57 12.76
N ALA A 190 1.38 10.66 11.51
CA ALA A 190 1.99 9.89 10.42
C ALA A 190 3.49 10.22 10.27
N CYS A 191 3.88 11.50 10.34
CA CYS A 191 5.29 11.90 10.23
C CYS A 191 6.20 11.29 11.29
N VAL A 192 5.67 10.89 12.47
CA VAL A 192 6.45 10.17 13.49
C VAL A 192 7.04 8.87 12.91
N TYR A 193 6.32 8.17 12.04
CA TYR A 193 6.81 6.96 11.38
C TYR A 193 7.97 7.21 10.41
N LEU A 194 8.11 8.43 9.86
CA LEU A 194 9.27 8.79 9.05
C LEU A 194 10.51 8.97 9.92
N PHE A 195 10.37 9.61 11.09
CA PHE A 195 11.47 9.73 12.07
C PHE A 195 11.91 8.37 12.60
N ILE A 196 10.97 7.44 12.75
CA ILE A 196 11.25 6.06 13.15
C ILE A 196 11.94 5.25 12.03
N GLY A 197 11.84 5.68 10.78
CA GLY A 197 12.39 4.97 9.61
C GLY A 197 11.43 3.98 8.94
N THR A 198 10.19 3.84 9.45
CA THR A 198 9.11 3.01 8.89
C THR A 198 8.35 3.75 7.78
N ARG A 199 8.91 3.78 6.57
CA ARG A 199 8.29 4.45 5.40
C ARG A 199 6.94 3.82 5.01
N LEU A 200 6.84 2.50 5.10
CA LEU A 200 5.63 1.76 4.77
C LEU A 200 4.44 2.17 5.64
N GLU A 201 4.65 2.26 6.96
CA GLU A 201 3.62 2.66 7.91
C GLU A 201 3.13 4.08 7.65
N PHE A 202 4.05 5.02 7.37
CA PHE A 202 3.69 6.37 6.95
C PHE A 202 2.75 6.36 5.73
N MET A 203 3.11 5.61 4.68
CA MET A 203 2.31 5.54 3.45
C MET A 203 0.92 4.96 3.71
N PHE A 204 0.81 3.87 4.49
CA PHE A 204 -0.48 3.31 4.84
C PHE A 204 -1.35 4.23 5.70
N LYS A 205 -0.76 5.17 6.45
CA LYS A 205 -1.55 6.17 7.18
C LYS A 205 -1.98 7.36 6.30
N VAL A 206 -1.23 7.68 5.24
CA VAL A 206 -1.51 8.81 4.33
C VAL A 206 -2.42 8.41 3.16
N PHE A 207 -2.29 7.19 2.62
CA PHE A 207 -3.12 6.71 1.51
C PHE A 207 -4.63 6.82 1.74
N PRO A 208 -5.19 6.43 2.90
CA PRO A 208 -6.60 6.65 3.22
C PRO A 208 -7.03 8.12 3.04
N VAL A 209 -6.19 9.07 3.44
CA VAL A 209 -6.46 10.50 3.28
C VAL A 209 -6.48 10.92 1.81
N LEU A 210 -5.56 10.41 0.99
CA LEU A 210 -5.56 10.68 -0.46
C LEU A 210 -6.82 10.12 -1.13
N ILE A 211 -7.20 8.89 -0.78
CA ILE A 211 -8.41 8.22 -1.25
C ILE A 211 -9.65 9.06 -0.88
N TYR A 212 -9.75 9.50 0.37
CA TYR A 212 -10.82 10.38 0.85
C TYR A 212 -11.01 11.61 -0.04
N TYR A 213 -9.92 12.32 -0.33
CA TYR A 213 -9.98 13.55 -1.14
C TYR A 213 -10.37 13.27 -2.59
N ILE A 214 -9.86 12.20 -3.19
CA ILE A 214 -10.17 11.85 -4.58
C ILE A 214 -11.64 11.44 -4.76
N LEU A 215 -12.20 10.72 -3.78
CA LEU A 215 -13.59 10.28 -3.82
C LEU A 215 -14.60 11.43 -3.59
N ILE A 216 -14.29 12.39 -2.72
CA ILE A 216 -15.20 13.50 -2.37
C ILE A 216 -15.02 14.72 -3.31
N SER A 217 -13.87 14.85 -3.97
CA SER A 217 -13.59 16.01 -4.81
C SER A 217 -14.48 16.07 -6.05
N LYS A 218 -15.47 16.98 -6.09
CA LYS A 218 -16.30 17.22 -7.29
C LYS A 218 -15.47 17.72 -8.47
N ASN A 219 -14.54 18.64 -8.20
CA ASN A 219 -13.68 19.30 -9.17
C ASN A 219 -12.21 19.00 -8.86
N ILE A 220 -11.75 17.80 -9.23
CA ILE A 220 -10.33 17.43 -9.15
C ILE A 220 -9.45 18.49 -9.84
N HIS A 221 -9.89 19.05 -10.96
CA HIS A 221 -9.19 20.13 -11.69
C HIS A 221 -8.94 21.39 -10.85
N LYS A 222 -9.76 21.68 -9.83
CA LYS A 222 -9.56 22.83 -8.93
C LYS A 222 -8.35 22.62 -8.00
N TYR A 223 -8.03 21.37 -7.68
CA TYR A 223 -6.83 21.00 -6.93
C TYR A 223 -5.58 20.98 -7.82
N PHE A 224 -5.72 20.77 -9.12
CA PHE A 224 -4.66 20.94 -10.13
C PHE A 224 -4.47 22.40 -10.59
N ARG A 225 -4.80 23.39 -9.75
CA ARG A 225 -4.40 24.78 -10.01
C ARG A 225 -2.90 24.92 -9.72
N LEU A 226 -2.18 25.70 -10.52
CA LEU A 226 -0.72 25.85 -10.44
C LEU A 226 -0.20 26.09 -9.01
N LYS A 227 -0.85 26.96 -8.23
CA LYS A 227 -0.49 27.22 -6.81
C LYS A 227 -0.60 26.00 -5.89
N ASN A 228 -1.59 25.14 -6.12
CA ASN A 228 -1.80 23.93 -5.34
C ASN A 228 -0.85 22.83 -5.82
N ILE A 229 -0.57 22.76 -7.13
CA ILE A 229 0.44 21.87 -7.71
C ILE A 229 1.82 22.21 -7.13
N LEU A 230 2.17 23.49 -7.05
CA LEU A 230 3.42 23.95 -6.43
C LEU A 230 3.49 23.57 -4.95
N ALA A 231 2.42 23.80 -4.18
CA ALA A 231 2.39 23.43 -2.77
C ALA A 231 2.47 21.90 -2.54
N ILE A 232 1.76 21.11 -3.35
CA ILE A 232 1.82 19.64 -3.33
C ILE A 232 3.21 19.17 -3.75
N SER A 233 3.82 19.81 -4.76
CA SER A 233 5.17 19.52 -5.23
C SER A 233 6.19 19.79 -4.12
N ILE A 234 6.14 20.95 -3.45
CA ILE A 234 7.01 21.27 -2.32
C ILE A 234 6.85 20.26 -1.17
N LEU A 235 5.61 19.89 -0.82
CA LEU A 235 5.35 18.87 0.20
C LEU A 235 5.89 17.50 -0.22
N PHE A 236 5.68 17.12 -1.48
CA PHE A 236 6.17 15.87 -2.04
C PHE A 236 7.70 15.82 -2.05
N TRP A 237 8.36 16.91 -2.45
CA TRP A 237 9.82 17.05 -2.39
C TRP A 237 10.37 17.06 -0.97
N GLY A 238 9.68 17.72 -0.03
CA GLY A 238 10.02 17.65 1.40
C GLY A 238 9.91 16.23 1.96
N LEU A 239 8.90 15.47 1.53
CA LEU A 239 8.76 14.05 1.87
C LEU A 239 9.87 13.20 1.23
N ILE A 240 10.20 13.42 -0.04
CA ILE A 240 11.32 12.74 -0.71
C ILE A 240 12.63 13.01 0.01
N PHE A 241 12.92 14.27 0.33
CA PHE A 241 14.16 14.68 0.97
C PHE A 241 14.26 14.12 2.39
N SER A 242 13.18 14.15 3.17
CA SER A 242 13.15 13.54 4.50
C SER A 242 13.27 12.01 4.45
N MET A 243 12.64 11.35 3.48
CA MET A 243 12.82 9.92 3.25
C MET A 243 14.27 9.61 2.90
N GLN A 244 14.89 10.34 1.98
CA GLN A 244 16.28 10.13 1.56
C GLN A 244 17.26 10.38 2.72
N TYR A 245 17.06 11.47 3.47
CA TYR A 245 17.87 11.80 4.64
C TYR A 245 17.75 10.72 5.72
N SER A 246 16.54 10.19 5.97
CA SER A 246 16.36 9.08 6.91
C SER A 246 17.13 7.82 6.50
N VAL A 247 17.27 7.55 5.19
CA VAL A 247 18.06 6.42 4.69
C VAL A 247 19.55 6.69 4.89
N SER A 248 20.02 7.86 4.45
CA SER A 248 21.42 8.25 4.54
C SER A 248 21.90 8.29 6.00
N ALA A 249 21.09 8.81 6.92
CA ALA A 249 21.39 8.84 8.34
C ALA A 249 21.37 7.46 9.00
N ARG A 250 20.51 6.54 8.52
CA ARG A 250 20.39 5.17 9.06
C ARG A 250 21.50 4.25 8.55
N ASP A 251 21.78 4.31 7.25
CA ASP A 251 22.62 3.35 6.54
C ASP A 251 24.03 3.94 6.23
N ASN A 252 24.33 5.15 6.72
CA ASN A 252 25.57 5.90 6.44
C ASN A 252 25.88 6.05 4.93
N ILE A 253 24.85 6.13 4.10
CA ILE A 253 24.99 6.23 2.65
C ILE A 253 25.10 7.71 2.25
N GLU A 254 26.17 8.08 1.56
CA GLU A 254 26.34 9.43 0.99
C GLU A 254 25.15 9.79 0.09
N MET A 255 24.62 11.00 0.27
CA MET A 255 23.57 11.51 -0.62
C MET A 255 24.16 11.70 -2.02
N GLY A 256 23.70 10.90 -2.98
CA GLY A 256 24.09 11.04 -4.38
C GLY A 256 23.80 12.44 -4.93
N SER A 257 24.63 12.90 -5.86
CA SER A 257 24.58 14.25 -6.44
C SER A 257 23.26 14.61 -7.13
N ASN A 258 22.49 13.61 -7.58
CA ASN A 258 21.16 13.79 -8.16
C ASN A 258 20.08 13.06 -7.34
N ILE A 259 19.42 13.83 -6.47
CA ILE A 259 18.37 13.38 -5.53
C ILE A 259 17.19 12.75 -6.28
N ILE A 260 16.81 13.26 -7.45
CA ILE A 260 15.66 12.76 -8.23
C ILE A 260 15.94 11.35 -8.73
N THR A 261 17.09 11.16 -9.38
CA THR A 261 17.49 9.85 -9.89
C THR A 261 17.68 8.84 -8.76
N THR A 262 18.24 9.29 -7.63
CA THR A 262 18.43 8.44 -6.45
C THR A 262 17.09 8.02 -5.86
N PHE A 263 16.14 8.95 -5.73
CA PHE A 263 14.80 8.66 -5.24
C PHE A 263 14.06 7.67 -6.14
N LEU A 264 14.00 7.92 -7.44
CA LEU A 264 13.34 7.04 -8.40
C LEU A 264 13.95 5.64 -8.39
N LYS A 265 15.29 5.57 -8.37
CA LYS A 265 16.03 4.31 -8.23
C LYS A 265 15.68 3.59 -6.93
N GLN A 266 15.58 4.28 -5.79
CA GLN A 266 15.22 3.62 -4.52
C GLN A 266 13.75 3.16 -4.45
N GLN A 267 12.83 3.88 -5.09
CA GLN A 267 11.43 3.49 -5.09
C GLN A 267 11.14 2.32 -6.04
N GLY A 268 11.82 2.26 -7.19
CA GLY A 268 11.58 1.26 -8.23
C GLY A 268 12.17 -0.13 -8.00
N VAL A 269 12.90 -0.35 -6.90
CA VAL A 269 13.67 -1.59 -6.63
C VAL A 269 12.79 -2.86 -6.69
N SER A 270 11.46 -2.73 -6.59
CA SER A 270 10.51 -3.84 -6.74
C SER A 270 10.61 -4.55 -8.10
N VAL A 271 11.16 -3.91 -9.16
CA VAL A 271 11.49 -4.60 -10.42
C VAL A 271 12.49 -5.73 -10.21
N ASN A 272 13.44 -5.57 -9.30
CA ASN A 272 14.43 -6.61 -9.01
C ASN A 272 13.79 -7.82 -8.33
N VAL A 273 12.75 -7.62 -7.52
CA VAL A 273 12.01 -8.73 -6.90
C VAL A 273 11.35 -9.60 -7.98
N ILE A 274 10.85 -8.99 -9.06
CA ILE A 274 10.34 -9.74 -10.23
C ILE A 274 11.47 -10.54 -10.88
N GLY A 275 12.65 -9.94 -11.06
CA GLY A 275 13.81 -10.61 -11.64
C GLY A 275 14.32 -11.78 -10.79
N ILE A 276 14.43 -11.61 -9.48
CA ILE A 276 14.83 -12.67 -8.54
C ILE A 276 13.81 -13.81 -8.58
N ALA A 277 12.50 -13.50 -8.53
CA ALA A 277 11.45 -14.52 -8.62
C ALA A 277 11.53 -15.33 -9.93
N ILE A 278 11.83 -14.68 -11.05
CA ILE A 278 11.99 -15.35 -12.35
C ILE A 278 13.25 -16.23 -12.36
N LYS A 279 14.37 -15.71 -11.84
CA LYS A 279 15.64 -16.43 -11.73
C LYS A 279 15.48 -17.73 -10.91
N ASP A 280 14.77 -17.64 -9.79
CA ASP A 280 14.61 -18.75 -8.84
C ASP A 280 13.30 -19.54 -9.02
N LYS A 281 12.56 -19.33 -10.12
CA LYS A 281 11.22 -19.89 -10.34
C LYS A 281 11.12 -21.42 -10.22
N ASN A 282 12.22 -22.13 -10.46
CA ASN A 282 12.28 -23.60 -10.38
C ASN A 282 12.70 -24.12 -8.99
N ASN A 283 12.92 -23.24 -8.02
CA ASN A 283 13.28 -23.63 -6.66
C ASN A 283 12.07 -24.23 -5.95
N SER A 284 12.27 -25.35 -5.25
CA SER A 284 11.20 -26.07 -4.54
C SER A 284 10.52 -25.27 -3.43
N LEU A 285 11.18 -24.23 -2.90
CA LEU A 285 10.56 -23.33 -1.92
C LEU A 285 9.46 -22.46 -2.54
N LEU A 286 9.54 -22.19 -3.85
CA LEU A 286 8.56 -21.37 -4.56
C LEU A 286 7.43 -22.24 -5.11
N SER A 287 6.21 -21.88 -4.75
CA SER A 287 4.99 -22.60 -5.11
C SER A 287 3.87 -21.61 -5.42
N GLU A 288 2.86 -22.05 -6.15
CA GLU A 288 1.69 -21.23 -6.48
C GLU A 288 0.94 -20.71 -5.23
N SER A 289 1.12 -21.36 -4.08
CA SER A 289 0.54 -20.92 -2.80
C SER A 289 1.02 -19.54 -2.34
N VAL A 290 2.09 -18.99 -2.92
CA VAL A 290 2.58 -17.64 -2.58
C VAL A 290 1.51 -16.57 -2.74
N ILE A 291 0.58 -16.72 -3.69
CA ILE A 291 -0.51 -15.76 -3.90
C ILE A 291 -1.48 -15.69 -2.71
N LEU A 292 -1.53 -16.77 -1.91
CA LEU A 292 -2.39 -16.89 -0.73
C LEU A 292 -1.68 -16.46 0.55
N SER A 293 -0.40 -16.04 0.49
CA SER A 293 0.35 -15.47 1.61
C SER A 293 -0.47 -14.51 2.48
N PRO A 294 -1.08 -13.46 1.89
CA PRO A 294 -1.85 -12.49 2.68
C PRO A 294 -2.94 -13.12 3.54
N LEU A 295 -3.58 -14.19 3.07
CA LEU A 295 -4.68 -14.87 3.77
C LEU A 295 -4.13 -15.84 4.82
N TYR A 296 -3.20 -16.70 4.41
CA TYR A 296 -2.66 -17.76 5.26
C TYR A 296 -1.79 -17.20 6.39
N ASP A 297 -0.81 -16.38 6.07
CA ASP A 297 0.16 -15.86 7.05
C ASP A 297 -0.52 -14.90 8.03
N SER A 298 -1.53 -14.13 7.57
CA SER A 298 -2.31 -13.27 8.46
C SER A 298 -3.23 -14.07 9.40
N ALA A 299 -3.86 -15.14 8.91
CA ALA A 299 -4.70 -16.01 9.73
C ALA A 299 -3.87 -16.74 10.80
N ILE A 300 -2.68 -17.23 10.44
CA ILE A 300 -1.74 -17.83 11.39
C ILE A 300 -1.24 -16.80 12.40
N SER A 301 -0.82 -15.62 11.94
CA SER A 301 -0.38 -14.57 12.85
C SER A 301 -1.49 -14.17 13.83
N LEU A 302 -2.75 -14.16 13.39
CA LEU A 302 -3.89 -13.92 14.26
C LEU A 302 -4.06 -15.05 15.28
N ALA A 303 -4.08 -16.31 14.83
CA ALA A 303 -4.23 -17.48 15.69
C ALA A 303 -3.13 -17.54 16.75
N ASN A 304 -1.88 -17.33 16.35
CA ASN A 304 -0.73 -17.26 17.25
C ASN A 304 -0.89 -16.15 18.28
N SER A 305 -1.36 -14.96 17.86
CA SER A 305 -1.61 -13.85 18.79
C SER A 305 -2.70 -14.15 19.84
N LEU A 306 -3.71 -14.96 19.49
CA LEU A 306 -4.78 -15.35 20.40
C LEU A 306 -4.33 -16.37 21.44
N VAL A 307 -3.38 -17.24 21.09
CA VAL A 307 -2.81 -18.27 21.98
C VAL A 307 -1.57 -17.74 22.73
N GLY A 308 -1.17 -16.49 22.50
CA GLY A 308 -0.02 -15.87 23.16
C GLY A 308 1.33 -16.29 22.58
N VAL A 309 1.34 -16.96 21.42
CA VAL A 309 2.56 -17.30 20.67
C VAL A 309 2.99 -16.07 19.90
N GLN A 310 4.24 -15.63 20.11
CA GLN A 310 4.79 -14.51 19.34
C GLN A 310 4.92 -14.93 17.88
N SER A 311 4.41 -14.10 16.95
CA SER A 311 4.52 -14.43 15.53
C SER A 311 5.98 -14.42 15.10
N ASN A 312 6.34 -15.38 14.24
CA ASN A 312 7.71 -15.55 13.75
C ASN A 312 8.15 -14.28 13.02
N GLY A 313 9.29 -13.71 13.46
CA GLY A 313 10.05 -12.74 12.67
C GLY A 313 10.85 -13.47 11.57
N ASN A 314 11.83 -12.78 10.99
CA ASN A 314 12.76 -13.40 10.06
C ASN A 314 13.45 -14.59 10.74
N SER A 315 13.18 -15.78 10.22
CA SER A 315 13.67 -17.06 10.73
C SER A 315 13.63 -18.10 9.62
N VAL A 316 14.48 -19.12 9.73
CA VAL A 316 14.52 -20.24 8.76
C VAL A 316 13.15 -20.91 8.67
N GLU A 317 12.56 -21.26 9.82
CA GLU A 317 11.24 -21.89 9.88
C GLU A 317 10.16 -21.07 9.17
N PHE A 318 10.17 -19.74 9.31
CA PHE A 318 9.20 -18.89 8.62
C PHE A 318 9.48 -18.81 7.12
N ALA A 319 10.74 -18.75 6.68
CA ALA A 319 11.05 -18.75 5.24
C ALA A 319 10.63 -20.06 4.56
N GLU A 320 10.78 -21.20 5.25
CA GLU A 320 10.45 -22.52 4.69
C GLU A 320 8.94 -22.82 4.72
N ASN A 321 8.24 -22.42 5.79
CA ASN A 321 6.84 -22.82 6.02
C ASN A 321 5.80 -21.74 5.67
N SER A 322 6.18 -20.46 5.64
CA SER A 322 5.23 -19.40 5.25
C SER A 322 4.89 -19.46 3.77
N PHE A 323 3.83 -18.78 3.37
CA PHE A 323 3.55 -18.58 1.96
C PHE A 323 4.17 -17.29 1.41
N SER A 324 4.75 -16.43 2.24
CA SER A 324 5.31 -15.15 1.78
C SER A 324 6.47 -15.32 0.81
N LEU A 325 6.26 -14.89 -0.44
CA LEU A 325 7.30 -14.83 -1.47
C LEU A 325 8.48 -13.96 -1.01
N SER A 326 8.20 -12.87 -0.30
CA SER A 326 9.23 -11.94 0.17
C SER A 326 10.22 -12.59 1.14
N HIS A 327 9.74 -13.41 2.08
CA HIS A 327 10.59 -14.14 3.03
C HIS A 327 11.38 -15.25 2.34
N LYS A 328 10.74 -15.98 1.42
CA LYS A 328 11.38 -17.05 0.64
C LYS A 328 12.52 -16.52 -0.22
N LEU A 329 12.27 -15.49 -1.02
CA LEU A 329 13.30 -14.89 -1.87
C LEU A 329 14.40 -14.24 -1.05
N SER A 330 14.07 -13.59 0.07
CA SER A 330 15.11 -13.04 0.95
C SER A 330 16.02 -14.13 1.50
N TYR A 331 15.46 -15.24 1.95
CA TYR A 331 16.25 -16.35 2.47
C TYR A 331 17.08 -17.04 1.38
N LEU A 332 16.54 -17.17 0.16
CA LEU A 332 17.27 -17.76 -0.96
C LEU A 332 18.46 -16.91 -1.42
N GLU A 333 18.30 -15.58 -1.46
CA GLU A 333 19.36 -14.67 -1.94
C GLU A 333 20.46 -14.44 -0.91
N ASP A 334 20.10 -14.15 0.34
CA ASP A 334 21.06 -13.94 1.41
C ASP A 334 20.46 -14.39 2.76
N PRO A 335 20.68 -15.67 3.14
CA PRO A 335 20.22 -16.20 4.42
C PRO A 335 20.70 -15.37 5.61
N SER A 336 21.94 -14.87 5.56
CA SER A 336 22.56 -14.16 6.69
C SER A 336 21.92 -12.79 6.91
N ALA A 337 21.71 -12.03 5.84
CA ALA A 337 21.04 -10.75 5.90
C ALA A 337 19.56 -10.92 6.23
N TYR A 338 18.91 -11.96 5.72
CA TYR A 338 17.52 -12.25 6.06
C TYR A 338 17.35 -12.47 7.57
N LEU A 339 18.17 -13.34 8.18
CA LEU A 339 18.13 -13.61 9.62
C LEU A 339 18.50 -12.38 10.46
N ALA A 340 19.23 -11.41 9.91
CA ALA A 340 19.51 -10.12 10.52
C ALA A 340 18.34 -9.10 10.41
N GLY A 341 17.19 -9.49 9.85
CA GLY A 341 15.99 -8.65 9.76
C GLY A 341 15.84 -7.88 8.44
N TYR A 342 16.71 -8.13 7.47
CA TYR A 342 16.61 -7.52 6.13
C TYR A 342 15.74 -8.36 5.19
N GLY A 343 15.36 -7.79 4.04
CA GLY A 343 14.65 -8.56 3.01
C GLY A 343 14.52 -7.83 1.68
N VAL A 344 14.24 -8.60 0.63
CA VAL A 344 14.09 -8.13 -0.77
C VAL A 344 12.82 -7.29 -0.98
N GLY A 345 11.79 -7.52 -0.17
CA GLY A 345 10.45 -6.93 -0.34
C GLY A 345 9.51 -7.79 -1.18
N GLY A 346 8.38 -7.21 -1.61
CA GLY A 346 7.37 -7.90 -2.42
C GLY A 346 7.15 -7.22 -3.77
N ALA A 347 6.50 -7.92 -4.69
CA ALA A 347 5.97 -7.35 -5.92
C ALA A 347 4.83 -8.22 -6.45
N ALA A 348 3.66 -7.62 -6.69
CA ALA A 348 2.48 -8.37 -7.16
C ALA A 348 2.74 -9.14 -8.46
N ILE A 349 3.52 -8.56 -9.38
CA ILE A 349 3.88 -9.20 -10.65
C ILE A 349 4.76 -10.45 -10.38
N ALA A 350 5.62 -10.42 -9.37
CA ALA A 350 6.46 -11.56 -9.02
C ALA A 350 5.60 -12.74 -8.54
N GLU A 351 4.63 -12.51 -7.66
CA GLU A 351 3.70 -13.56 -7.20
C GLU A 351 2.88 -14.13 -8.36
N LEU A 352 2.31 -13.25 -9.20
CA LEU A 352 1.54 -13.68 -10.37
C LEU A 352 2.40 -14.52 -11.33
N TYR A 353 3.64 -14.11 -11.54
CA TYR A 353 4.56 -14.85 -12.40
C TYR A 353 4.86 -16.26 -11.84
N ILE A 354 5.11 -16.40 -10.54
CA ILE A 354 5.30 -17.72 -9.90
C ILE A 354 4.05 -18.59 -10.03
N VAL A 355 2.86 -18.00 -9.95
CA VAL A 355 1.58 -18.74 -9.98
C VAL A 355 1.22 -19.26 -11.37
N GLY A 356 1.43 -18.47 -12.41
CA GLY A 356 0.96 -18.84 -13.76
C GLY A 356 1.66 -18.10 -14.88
N GLY A 357 2.89 -17.63 -14.62
CA GLY A 357 3.72 -16.91 -15.57
C GLY A 357 3.01 -15.72 -16.20
N TYR A 358 3.22 -15.58 -17.51
CA TYR A 358 2.68 -14.51 -18.33
C TYR A 358 1.16 -14.38 -18.30
N LEU A 359 0.43 -15.51 -18.29
CA LEU A 359 -1.03 -15.49 -18.31
C LEU A 359 -1.57 -14.93 -16.99
N ALA A 360 -0.99 -15.34 -15.86
CA ALA A 360 -1.36 -14.81 -14.55
C ALA A 360 -1.04 -13.31 -14.42
N CYS A 361 0.09 -12.84 -14.96
CA CYS A 361 0.40 -11.40 -15.01
C CYS A 361 -0.67 -10.60 -15.77
N LEU A 362 -1.10 -11.08 -16.93
CA LEU A 362 -2.18 -10.46 -17.72
C LEU A 362 -3.50 -10.44 -16.95
N ILE A 363 -3.92 -11.57 -16.39
CA ILE A 363 -5.17 -11.68 -15.62
C ILE A 363 -5.11 -10.80 -14.37
N GLY A 364 -3.98 -10.78 -13.66
CA GLY A 364 -3.79 -9.97 -12.46
C GLY A 364 -3.89 -8.47 -12.74
N GLY A 365 -3.35 -8.01 -13.87
CA GLY A 365 -3.54 -6.63 -14.34
C GLY A 365 -5.03 -6.30 -14.57
N MET A 366 -5.77 -7.22 -15.21
CA MET A 366 -7.20 -7.07 -15.43
C MET A 366 -7.99 -7.00 -14.12
N LEU A 367 -7.73 -7.95 -13.22
CA LEU A 367 -8.36 -8.03 -11.89
C LEU A 367 -8.10 -6.79 -11.05
N THR A 368 -6.89 -6.22 -11.12
CA THR A 368 -6.55 -4.99 -10.40
C THR A 368 -7.46 -3.83 -10.78
N TYR A 369 -7.65 -3.59 -12.09
CA TYR A 369 -8.57 -2.56 -12.56
C TYR A 369 -10.02 -2.87 -12.14
N ILE A 370 -10.42 -4.14 -12.18
CA ILE A 370 -11.74 -4.60 -11.75
C ILE A 370 -11.99 -4.30 -10.27
N PHE A 371 -11.07 -4.68 -9.38
CA PHE A 371 -11.22 -4.47 -7.95
C PHE A 371 -11.30 -2.98 -7.61
N ILE A 372 -10.43 -2.15 -8.19
CA ILE A 372 -10.47 -0.70 -7.97
C ILE A 372 -11.81 -0.10 -8.41
N SER A 373 -12.34 -0.53 -9.56
CA SER A 373 -13.64 -0.09 -10.06
C SER A 373 -14.78 -0.46 -9.13
N ILE A 374 -14.78 -1.69 -8.62
CA ILE A 374 -15.79 -2.19 -7.68
C ILE A 374 -15.72 -1.41 -6.36
N LEU A 375 -14.52 -1.20 -5.82
CA LEU A 375 -14.31 -0.48 -4.56
C LEU A 375 -14.79 0.96 -4.63
N GLU A 376 -14.48 1.70 -5.70
CA GLU A 376 -14.97 3.07 -5.86
C GLU A 376 -16.52 3.12 -5.89
N LYS A 377 -17.17 2.12 -6.50
CA LYS A 377 -18.63 2.01 -6.52
C LYS A 377 -19.20 1.70 -5.13
N ILE A 378 -18.55 0.83 -4.38
CA ILE A 378 -18.97 0.44 -3.02
C ILE A 378 -18.82 1.60 -2.04
N ALA A 379 -17.75 2.39 -2.14
CA ALA A 379 -17.44 3.50 -1.24
C ALA A 379 -18.59 4.50 -1.12
N LYS A 380 -19.34 4.68 -2.23
CA LYS A 380 -20.40 5.68 -2.34
C LYS A 380 -21.71 5.28 -1.65
N LYS A 381 -21.85 4.01 -1.20
CA LYS A 381 -23.12 3.48 -0.69
C LYS A 381 -23.41 3.83 0.78
N SER A 382 -22.39 3.88 1.63
CA SER A 382 -22.57 4.12 3.07
C SER A 382 -21.28 4.64 3.72
N PHE A 383 -21.41 5.27 4.88
CA PHE A 383 -20.26 5.74 5.67
C PHE A 383 -19.26 4.61 5.97
N PHE A 384 -19.75 3.45 6.40
CA PHE A 384 -18.89 2.30 6.72
C PHE A 384 -18.24 1.71 5.48
N ASN A 385 -18.95 1.65 4.35
CA ASN A 385 -18.36 1.24 3.09
C ASN A 385 -17.25 2.20 2.64
N PHE A 386 -17.42 3.49 2.88
CA PHE A 386 -16.40 4.49 2.57
C PHE A 386 -15.12 4.27 3.39
N ILE A 387 -15.23 4.06 4.70
CA ILE A 387 -14.07 3.70 5.54
C ILE A 387 -13.44 2.40 5.07
N PHE A 388 -14.24 1.35 4.86
CA PHE A 388 -13.76 0.06 4.38
C PHE A 388 -12.92 0.21 3.10
N VAL A 389 -13.43 0.96 2.11
CA VAL A 389 -12.70 1.22 0.86
C VAL A 389 -11.43 2.02 1.10
N MET A 390 -11.43 3.02 1.99
CA MET A 390 -10.20 3.75 2.35
C MET A 390 -9.10 2.84 2.90
N LEU A 391 -9.45 1.84 3.72
CA LEU A 391 -8.50 0.90 4.31
C LEU A 391 -7.99 -0.10 3.27
N ILE A 392 -8.91 -0.73 2.52
CA ILE A 392 -8.60 -1.77 1.51
C ILE A 392 -7.82 -1.19 0.33
N THR A 393 -8.26 -0.06 -0.21
CA THR A 393 -7.61 0.53 -1.38
C THR A 393 -6.17 0.95 -1.08
N GLY A 394 -5.85 1.37 0.15
CA GLY A 394 -4.46 1.67 0.53
C GLY A 394 -3.50 0.50 0.27
N LYS A 395 -3.94 -0.74 0.54
CA LYS A 395 -3.15 -1.94 0.27
C LYS A 395 -3.03 -2.26 -1.21
N ILE A 396 -4.12 -2.08 -1.96
CA ILE A 396 -4.10 -2.25 -3.43
C ILE A 396 -3.13 -1.24 -4.06
N LEU A 397 -3.12 0.02 -3.60
CA LEU A 397 -2.18 1.02 -4.09
C LEU A 397 -0.71 0.66 -3.82
N TYR A 398 -0.46 -0.15 -2.79
CA TYR A 398 0.88 -0.61 -2.44
C TYR A 398 1.27 -1.94 -3.12
N SER A 399 0.31 -2.70 -3.69
CA SER A 399 0.58 -4.02 -4.27
C SER A 399 1.64 -4.04 -5.39
N PRO A 400 1.93 -2.97 -6.18
CA PRO A 400 3.08 -2.99 -7.07
C PRO A 400 4.41 -3.29 -6.36
N ARG A 401 4.54 -2.91 -5.08
CA ARG A 401 5.68 -3.16 -4.19
C ARG A 401 5.36 -4.16 -3.06
N GLY A 402 4.20 -4.79 -3.12
CA GLY A 402 3.70 -5.69 -2.08
C GLY A 402 3.11 -6.95 -2.69
N GLU A 403 2.34 -7.66 -1.88
CA GLU A 403 1.65 -8.88 -2.30
C GLU A 403 0.40 -8.53 -3.10
N PHE A 404 0.06 -9.34 -4.11
CA PHE A 404 -1.07 -9.09 -5.02
C PHE A 404 -2.41 -9.09 -4.28
N LEU A 405 -2.64 -10.10 -3.43
CA LEU A 405 -3.84 -10.22 -2.60
C LEU A 405 -3.69 -9.57 -1.23
N SER A 406 -2.71 -8.67 -1.04
CA SER A 406 -2.47 -8.00 0.25
C SER A 406 -3.74 -7.39 0.86
N PHE A 407 -4.65 -6.90 0.02
CA PHE A 407 -5.93 -6.33 0.42
C PHE A 407 -6.92 -7.35 1.05
N MET A 408 -6.72 -8.65 0.83
CA MET A 408 -7.53 -9.72 1.43
C MET A 408 -6.99 -10.18 2.79
N SER A 409 -5.81 -9.71 3.22
CA SER A 409 -5.24 -10.10 4.52
C SER A 409 -6.19 -9.78 5.67
N ALA A 410 -6.31 -10.71 6.62
CA ALA A 410 -7.03 -10.54 7.88
C ALA A 410 -6.20 -9.66 8.83
N ASP A 411 -5.95 -8.42 8.41
CA ASP A 411 -5.16 -7.51 9.21
C ASP A 411 -5.89 -7.03 10.45
N ARG A 412 -5.09 -6.61 11.43
CA ARG A 412 -5.60 -6.02 12.67
C ARG A 412 -6.53 -4.85 12.39
N MET A 413 -6.27 -4.07 11.35
CA MET A 413 -7.03 -2.86 11.02
C MET A 413 -8.46 -3.17 10.53
N LEU A 414 -8.66 -4.22 9.73
CA LEU A 414 -9.99 -4.68 9.31
C LEU A 414 -10.77 -5.27 10.46
N ILE A 415 -10.12 -6.03 11.34
CA ILE A 415 -10.77 -6.56 12.55
C ILE A 415 -11.23 -5.41 13.46
N LEU A 416 -10.35 -4.42 13.69
CA LEU A 416 -10.70 -3.21 14.44
C LEU A 416 -11.82 -2.43 13.75
N PHE A 417 -11.86 -2.38 12.43
CA PHE A 417 -12.97 -1.76 11.68
C PHE A 417 -14.30 -2.49 11.89
N LEU A 418 -14.30 -3.82 11.90
CA LEU A 418 -15.49 -4.63 12.21
C LEU A 418 -15.96 -4.38 13.65
N ILE A 419 -15.03 -4.40 14.62
CA ILE A 419 -15.31 -4.10 16.03
C ILE A 419 -15.87 -2.68 16.20
N PHE A 420 -15.26 -1.69 15.55
CA PHE A 420 -15.71 -0.30 15.56
C PHE A 420 -17.15 -0.19 15.03
N THR A 421 -17.42 -0.83 13.89
CA THR A 421 -18.74 -0.81 13.25
C THR A 421 -19.80 -1.49 14.11
N PHE A 422 -19.48 -2.65 14.70
CA PHE A 422 -20.35 -3.37 15.61
C PHE A 422 -20.65 -2.54 16.87
N SER A 423 -19.61 -2.00 17.51
CA SER A 423 -19.73 -1.20 18.73
C SER A 423 -20.63 0.01 18.54
N TYR A 424 -20.47 0.74 17.43
CA TYR A 424 -21.33 1.87 17.09
C TYR A 424 -22.79 1.44 16.90
N LYS A 425 -23.04 0.38 16.13
CA LYS A 425 -24.40 -0.12 15.86
C LYS A 425 -25.08 -0.62 17.13
N PHE A 426 -24.35 -1.28 18.02
CA PHE A 426 -24.83 -1.74 19.32
C PHE A 426 -25.25 -0.57 20.23
N LEU A 427 -24.44 0.49 20.30
CA LEU A 427 -24.77 1.70 21.05
C LEU A 427 -26.03 2.41 20.51
N LEU A 428 -26.21 2.46 19.19
CA LEU A 428 -27.44 3.01 18.60
C LEU A 428 -28.68 2.18 18.98
N ALA A 429 -28.58 0.85 18.91
CA ALA A 429 -29.69 -0.04 19.23
C ALA A 429 -30.14 0.08 20.69
N THR A 430 -29.17 0.20 21.62
CA THR A 430 -29.45 0.36 23.06
C THR A 430 -29.97 1.75 23.40
N SER A 431 -29.49 2.81 22.73
CA SER A 431 -30.02 4.16 22.90
C SER A 431 -31.47 4.31 22.42
N ASN A 432 -31.85 3.64 21.33
CA ASN A 432 -33.22 3.69 20.81
C ASN A 432 -34.22 2.93 21.71
N LYS A 433 -33.82 1.82 22.32
CA LYS A 433 -34.65 1.10 23.30
C LYS A 433 -34.95 1.94 24.55
N LYS A 434 -34.02 2.77 25.02
CA LYS A 434 -34.27 3.66 26.18
C LYS A 434 -35.31 4.76 25.92
N MET A 435 -35.66 5.06 24.67
CA MET A 435 -36.73 6.01 24.32
C MET A 435 -38.12 5.37 24.26
N SER A 436 -38.25 4.04 24.10
CA SER A 436 -39.57 3.39 24.10
C SER A 436 -40.13 3.12 25.49
N PHE A 437 -39.29 3.02 26.53
CA PHE A 437 -39.71 2.78 27.92
C PHE A 437 -40.14 4.05 28.69
N LYS A 438 -40.34 5.18 27.99
CA LYS A 438 -40.80 6.45 28.62
C LYS A 438 -42.24 6.84 28.29
N ASN A 439 -42.98 5.95 27.62
CA ASN A 439 -44.38 6.18 27.20
C ASN A 439 -45.35 5.11 27.75
N GLU A 440 -45.00 4.44 28.84
CA GLU A 440 -45.95 3.61 29.60
C GLU A 440 -46.28 4.26 30.94
#